data_AF-A0A251UI12-F1
#
_entry.id   AF-A0A251UI12-F1
#
_cell.length_a   1.000
_cell.length_b   1.000
_cell.length_c   1.000
_cell.angle_alpha   90.00
_cell.angle_beta   90.00
_cell.angle_gamma   90.00
#
_symmetry.space_group_name_H-M   'P 1'
#
loop_
_entity.id
_entity.type
_entity.pdbx_description
1 polymer ?
#
loop_
_entity_poly.entity_id
_entity_poly.type
_entity_poly.pdbx_seq_one_letter_code
_entity_poly.pdbx_strand_id
1 'polypeptide(L)'
;MKEKTLVSWNAMILGYAQNGQIISALHFRLMKVKNIDPDSFTMVSIIAAVTEFQYYAQAKWVHGVVTRTCLDTNVFVKTALVDMYAKCGAINDCSKAI
;
A
#
# COMPACT_ATOMS: atom_id res chain seq x y z
N MET A 1 -11.41 5.62 25.26
CA MET A 1 -11.15 4.92 23.98
C MET A 1 -9.71 4.45 24.01
N LYS A 2 -9.42 3.15 23.81
CA LYS A 2 -8.04 2.66 23.70
C LYS A 2 -7.38 3.29 22.46
N GLU A 3 -6.15 3.79 22.61
CA GLU A 3 -5.37 4.25 21.47
C GLU A 3 -5.10 3.09 20.52
N LYS A 4 -5.19 3.35 19.22
CA LYS A 4 -4.87 2.37 18.18
C LYS A 4 -3.36 2.27 18.03
N THR A 5 -2.82 1.07 18.14
CA THR A 5 -1.41 0.75 17.87
C THR A 5 -1.16 0.45 16.39
N LEU A 6 0.09 0.46 15.95
CA LEU A 6 0.49 0.03 14.60
C LEU A 6 -0.11 -1.32 14.21
N VAL A 7 -0.09 -2.29 15.12
CA VAL A 7 -0.68 -3.63 14.92
C VAL A 7 -2.18 -3.55 14.63
N SER A 8 -2.92 -2.75 15.40
CA SER A 8 -4.37 -2.60 15.18
C SER A 8 -4.71 -1.89 13.87
N TRP A 9 -3.86 -0.96 13.42
CA TRP A 9 -3.99 -0.32 12.12
C TRP A 9 -3.69 -1.28 10.97
N ASN A 10 -2.62 -2.06 11.09
CA ASN A 10 -2.26 -3.09 10.11
C ASN A 10 -3.39 -4.12 9.96
N ALA A 11 -3.97 -4.58 11.06
CA ALA A 11 -5.13 -5.49 11.04
C ALA A 11 -6.34 -4.86 10.31
N MET A 12 -6.65 -3.60 10.59
CA MET A 12 -7.77 -2.90 9.97
C MET A 12 -7.56 -2.67 8.47
N ILE A 13 -6.35 -2.26 8.06
CA ILE A 13 -5.99 -2.04 6.66
C ILE A 13 -6.01 -3.35 5.88
N LEU A 14 -5.46 -4.43 6.46
CA LEU A 14 -5.52 -5.76 5.87
C LEU A 14 -6.98 -6.21 5.66
N GLY A 15 -7.84 -6.00 6.67
CA GLY A 15 -9.26 -6.31 6.56
C GLY A 15 -9.93 -5.55 5.41
N TYR A 16 -9.68 -4.24 5.27
CA TYR A 16 -10.21 -3.48 4.13
C TYR A 16 -9.64 -3.92 2.79
N ALA A 17 -8.36 -4.23 2.73
CA ALA A 17 -7.67 -4.74 1.55
C ALA A 17 -8.32 -6.03 1.03
N GLN A 18 -8.51 -7.01 1.93
CA GLN A 18 -9.13 -8.31 1.61
C GLN A 18 -10.60 -8.20 1.17
N ASN A 19 -11.28 -7.10 1.48
CA ASN A 19 -12.68 -6.87 1.10
C ASN A 19 -12.82 -5.91 -0.09
N GLY A 20 -11.72 -5.58 -0.77
CA GLY A 20 -11.72 -4.66 -1.92
C GLY A 20 -12.08 -3.22 -1.62
N GLN A 21 -12.12 -2.85 -0.35
CA GLN A 21 -12.45 -1.49 0.06
C GLN A 21 -11.17 -0.64 0.03
N ILE A 22 -10.60 -0.42 -1.15
CA ILE A 22 -9.31 0.29 -1.31
C ILE A 22 -9.38 1.71 -0.74
N ILE A 23 -10.49 2.43 -0.94
CA ILE A 23 -10.69 3.76 -0.34
C ILE A 23 -10.64 3.68 1.19
N SER A 24 -11.18 2.61 1.77
CA SER A 24 -11.08 2.33 3.20
C SER A 24 -9.65 1.91 3.60
N ALA A 25 -8.93 1.13 2.78
CA ALA A 25 -7.51 0.79 3.02
C ALA A 25 -6.59 2.02 2.96
N LEU A 26 -6.98 3.07 2.22
CA LEU A 26 -6.32 4.38 2.22
C LEU A 26 -6.49 5.16 3.54
N HIS A 27 -7.23 4.62 4.53
CA HIS A 27 -7.28 5.15 5.89
C HIS A 27 -5.92 5.11 6.60
N PHE A 28 -4.87 4.52 6.02
CA PHE A 28 -3.50 4.76 6.53
C PHE A 28 -3.15 6.26 6.56
N ARG A 29 -3.82 7.12 5.77
CA ARG A 29 -3.69 8.57 5.92
C ARG A 29 -4.06 9.04 7.33
N LEU A 30 -5.03 8.39 7.97
CA LEU A 30 -5.38 8.65 9.37
C LEU A 30 -4.32 8.12 10.34
N MET A 31 -3.54 7.08 9.99
CA MET A 31 -2.36 6.70 10.79
C MET A 31 -1.40 7.88 10.87
N LYS A 32 -1.12 8.53 9.74
CA LYS A 32 -0.24 9.71 9.70
C LYS A 32 -0.79 10.88 10.51
N VAL A 33 -2.09 11.15 10.47
CA VAL A 33 -2.73 12.18 11.34
C VAL A 33 -2.58 11.85 12.83
N LYS A 34 -2.43 10.56 13.16
CA LYS A 34 -2.18 10.07 14.53
C LYS A 34 -0.69 9.89 14.84
N ASN A 35 0.22 10.43 14.03
CA ASN A 35 1.68 10.28 14.16
C ASN A 35 2.15 8.81 14.20
N ILE A 36 1.44 7.92 13.49
CA ILE A 36 1.85 6.54 13.28
C ILE A 36 2.23 6.39 11.82
N ASP A 37 3.49 6.09 11.56
CA ASP A 37 3.96 5.85 10.21
C ASP A 37 3.57 4.44 9.72
N PRO A 38 3.14 4.32 8.46
CA PRO A 38 2.97 3.01 7.83
C PRO A 38 4.30 2.28 7.76
N ASP A 39 4.27 0.97 7.98
CA ASP A 39 5.43 0.11 7.78
C ASP A 39 5.35 -0.64 6.44
N SER A 40 6.37 -1.47 6.18
CA SER A 40 6.39 -2.33 5.00
C SER A 40 5.18 -3.26 4.91
N PHE A 41 4.65 -3.75 6.03
CA PHE A 41 3.48 -4.61 6.06
C PHE A 41 2.21 -3.85 5.68
N THR A 42 2.04 -2.62 6.20
CA THR A 42 0.97 -1.71 5.82
C THR A 42 0.96 -1.52 4.31
N MET A 43 2.13 -1.21 3.72
CA MET A 43 2.26 -0.94 2.29
C MET A 43 2.01 -2.18 1.43
N VAL A 44 2.56 -3.34 1.80
CA VAL A 44 2.30 -4.60 1.08
C VAL A 44 0.80 -4.91 1.05
N SER A 45 0.09 -4.72 2.18
CA SER A 45 -1.35 -4.94 2.26
C SER A 45 -2.14 -4.00 1.34
N ILE A 46 -1.75 -2.72 1.26
CA ILE A 46 -2.38 -1.73 0.37
C ILE A 46 -2.08 -2.04 -1.10
N ILE A 47 -0.83 -2.40 -1.42
CA ILE A 47 -0.40 -2.74 -2.78
C ILE A 47 -1.18 -3.97 -3.27
N ALA A 48 -1.31 -5.01 -2.44
CA ALA A 48 -2.06 -6.21 -2.78
C ALA A 48 -3.52 -5.88 -3.13
N ALA A 49 -4.18 -5.04 -2.32
CA ALA A 49 -5.53 -4.57 -2.62
C ALA A 49 -5.58 -3.85 -3.97
N VAL A 50 -4.76 -2.82 -4.17
CA VAL A 50 -4.75 -2.03 -5.41
C VAL A 50 -4.50 -2.91 -6.66
N THR A 51 -3.66 -3.93 -6.50
CA THR A 51 -3.33 -4.90 -7.54
C THR A 51 -4.52 -5.77 -7.92
N GLU A 52 -5.26 -6.30 -6.94
CA GLU A 52 -6.41 -7.17 -7.14
C GLU A 52 -7.52 -6.49 -7.95
N PHE A 53 -7.75 -5.20 -7.70
CA PHE A 53 -8.78 -4.42 -8.40
C PHE A 53 -8.24 -3.64 -9.61
N GLN A 54 -6.96 -3.79 -9.95
CA GLN A 54 -6.30 -3.15 -11.09
C GLN A 54 -6.47 -1.62 -11.15
N TYR A 55 -6.44 -0.97 -9.99
CA TYR A 55 -6.66 0.47 -9.88
C TYR A 55 -5.39 1.26 -10.22
N TYR A 56 -5.15 1.48 -11.51
CA TYR A 56 -3.90 2.07 -12.02
C TYR A 56 -3.58 3.48 -11.47
N ALA A 57 -4.57 4.36 -11.33
CA ALA A 57 -4.34 5.69 -10.75
C ALA A 57 -3.89 5.60 -9.28
N GLN A 58 -4.49 4.69 -8.52
CA GLN A 58 -4.15 4.39 -7.14
C GLN A 58 -2.78 3.71 -7.04
N ALA A 59 -2.42 2.86 -8.00
CA ALA A 59 -1.11 2.22 -8.08
C ALA A 59 0.03 3.26 -8.16
N LYS A 60 -0.09 4.25 -9.04
CA LYS A 60 0.87 5.37 -9.12
C LYS A 60 0.95 6.16 -7.82
N TRP A 61 -0.21 6.41 -7.21
CA TRP A 61 -0.25 7.15 -5.96
C TRP A 61 0.42 6.38 -4.82
N VAL A 62 0.15 5.08 -4.69
CA VAL A 62 0.78 4.19 -3.68
C VAL A 62 2.28 4.12 -3.88
N HIS A 63 2.75 3.94 -5.12
CA HIS A 63 4.19 3.98 -5.41
C HIS A 63 4.82 5.31 -4.94
N GLY A 64 4.19 6.45 -5.28
CA GLY A 64 4.67 7.75 -4.80
C GLY A 64 4.64 7.93 -3.28
N VAL A 65 3.83 7.17 -2.55
CA VAL A 65 3.89 7.14 -1.08
C VAL A 65 5.07 6.29 -0.62
N VAL A 66 5.22 5.08 -1.16
CA VAL A 66 6.30 4.15 -0.84
C VAL A 66 7.66 4.82 -0.99
N THR A 67 7.93 5.47 -2.14
CA THR A 67 9.18 6.19 -2.40
C THR A 67 9.43 7.32 -1.40
N ARG A 68 8.40 8.12 -1.06
CA ARG A 68 8.54 9.21 -0.08
C ARG A 68 8.78 8.72 1.34
N THR A 69 8.38 7.49 1.64
CA THR A 69 8.62 6.82 2.92
C THR A 69 9.90 5.98 2.94
N CYS A 70 10.66 5.95 1.84
CA CYS A 70 11.85 5.10 1.66
C CYS A 70 11.57 3.59 1.85
N LEU A 71 10.31 3.17 1.78
CA LEU A 71 9.88 1.78 1.92
C LEU A 71 10.11 0.98 0.65
N ASP A 72 10.42 1.65 -0.47
CA ASP A 72 10.94 1.05 -1.68
C ASP A 72 12.27 0.34 -1.46
N THR A 73 13.02 0.60 -0.39
CA THR A 73 14.22 -0.19 -0.07
C THR A 73 13.91 -1.61 0.43
N ASN A 74 12.67 -1.87 0.86
CA ASN A 74 12.25 -3.17 1.37
C ASN A 74 11.92 -4.13 0.23
N VAL A 75 12.54 -5.32 0.22
CA VAL A 75 12.39 -6.33 -0.84
C VAL A 75 10.95 -6.79 -1.04
N PHE A 76 10.15 -6.91 0.03
CA PHE A 76 8.76 -7.32 -0.06
C PHE A 76 7.91 -6.24 -0.72
N VAL A 77 8.17 -4.97 -0.38
CA VAL A 77 7.48 -3.82 -0.97
C VAL A 77 7.85 -3.68 -2.45
N LYS A 78 9.14 -3.78 -2.82
CA LYS A 78 9.56 -3.77 -4.23
C LYS A 78 8.89 -4.87 -5.04
N THR A 79 8.91 -6.09 -4.53
CA THR A 79 8.32 -7.26 -5.19
C THR A 79 6.82 -7.04 -5.42
N ALA A 80 6.12 -6.50 -4.41
CA ALA A 80 4.71 -6.16 -4.53
C ALA A 80 4.45 -5.05 -5.57
N LEU A 81 5.31 -4.02 -5.66
CA LEU A 81 5.18 -2.96 -6.68
C LEU A 81 5.34 -3.51 -8.11
N VAL A 82 6.31 -4.40 -8.33
CA VAL A 82 6.52 -5.06 -9.62
C VAL A 82 5.28 -5.88 -10.03
N ASP A 83 4.75 -6.70 -9.11
CA ASP A 83 3.52 -7.47 -9.34
C ASP A 83 2.31 -6.56 -9.64
N MET A 84 2.18 -5.45 -8.90
CA MET A 84 1.13 -4.45 -9.10
C MET A 84 1.17 -3.86 -10.51
N TYR A 85 2.33 -3.41 -10.99
CA TYR A 85 2.45 -2.81 -12.32
C TYR A 85 2.24 -3.84 -13.44
N ALA A 86 2.71 -5.08 -13.25
CA ALA A 86 2.47 -6.17 -14.18
C ALA A 86 0.97 -6.47 -14.34
N LYS A 87 0.23 -6.55 -13.23
CA LYS A 87 -1.21 -6.86 -13.23
C LYS A 87 -2.12 -5.68 -13.56
N CYS A 88 -1.70 -4.43 -13.31
CA CYS A 88 -2.43 -3.24 -13.74
C CYS A 88 -2.30 -2.95 -15.26
N GLY A 89 -1.68 -3.84 -16.04
CA GLY A 89 -1.51 -3.66 -17.49
C GLY A 89 -0.47 -2.60 -17.88
N ALA A 90 0.39 -2.19 -16.93
CA ALA A 90 1.34 -1.11 -17.11
C ALA A 90 2.79 -1.62 -17.10
N ILE A 91 3.06 -2.62 -17.95
CA ILE A 91 4.37 -3.27 -18.07
C ILE A 91 5.50 -2.26 -18.30
N ASN A 92 5.24 -1.19 -19.06
CA ASN A 92 6.21 -0.12 -19.30
C ASN A 92 6.55 0.71 -18.06
N ASP A 93 5.66 0.75 -17.06
CA ASP A 93 5.93 1.41 -15.77
C ASP A 93 6.57 0.45 -14.75
N CYS A 94 6.62 -0.85 -15.05
CA CYS A 94 7.21 -1.86 -14.18
C CYS A 94 8.72 -1.61 -13.96
N SER A 95 9.42 -1.10 -14.97
CA SER A 95 10.83 -0.69 -14.87
C SER A 95 11.05 0.49 -13.90
N LYS A 96 10.02 1.30 -13.64
CA LYS A 96 10.08 2.41 -12.67
C LYS A 96 9.94 1.94 -11.23
N ALA A 97 9.50 0.70 -11.01
CA ALA A 97 9.35 0.11 -9.68
C ALA A 97 10.66 -0.52 -9.14
N ILE A 98 11.70 -0.62 -9.98
CA ILE A 98 12.99 -1.25 -9.67
C ILE A 98 13.96 -0.25 -9.04
#